data_AF-A0A4Y8MX58-F1
#
_entry.id   AF-A0A4Y8MX58-F1
#
_cell.length_a   1.000
_cell.length_b   1.000
_cell.length_c   1.000
_cell.angle_alpha   90.00
_cell.angle_beta   90.00
_cell.angle_gamma   90.00
#
_symmetry.space_group_name_H-M   'P 1'
#
loop_
_entity.id
_entity.type
_entity.pdbx_description
1 polymer ?
#
loop_
_entity_poly.entity_id
_entity_poly.type
_entity_poly.pdbx_seq_one_letter_code
_entity_poly.pdbx_strand_id
1 'polypeptide(L)'
;MNDQNFEPLLTLYRASEFKRGREASLKVKDQAIHDALVTCVNDAREFSVTLITGDPDNIPLDSTVELSFGDPRSGRGVLAENLADLLLSPTFRVREPRNYFLIDGKFATNDTAVPKNVKLYRQVLELVATLKKAAAYLDVESGTLVFVHGGKFELPANYNATTLGLVNEDALKKLVDFVGNDTHSEQKVAILETAVRGMLEHVESSVRFERLLTQLADLATKANDGYRLFVASFSYDKVRDTLEATKVEYATKIHKAFSDIQTQILSIPVATVVVATQMKMATAIGYEFWLNSAVLVGCWVFAVLVTFVLWNQFHTLGALAGEIKRQRETLTREYKDIAQNFEEVFKFLNRRLSLQYWALSAVGLVLAVGFVLAHVVYFKLTYPAWVAETPTTTVGAPASGASAAPAAAPPSGAAPASSGASMSSLGASSATAPESSSPASAAGVPSSANGTSASARGAVAASASKASSTASP
;
A
#
# COMPACT_ATOMS: atom_id res chain seq x y z
N MET A 1 -27.89 -28.84 25.26
CA MET A 1 -29.29 -29.30 25.44
C MET A 1 -29.38 -30.68 24.82
N ASN A 2 -29.41 -31.68 25.71
CA ASN A 2 -29.40 -33.15 25.63
C ASN A 2 -29.31 -33.87 24.28
N ASP A 3 -28.16 -34.55 24.06
CA ASP A 3 -27.98 -35.69 23.15
C ASP A 3 -28.73 -36.97 23.62
N GLN A 4 -29.30 -36.95 24.84
CA GLN A 4 -29.96 -38.11 25.47
C GLN A 4 -31.19 -38.65 24.72
N ASN A 5 -31.68 -37.95 23.69
CA ASN A 5 -32.92 -38.33 22.99
C ASN A 5 -32.70 -39.14 21.70
N PHE A 6 -31.46 -39.36 21.23
CA PHE A 6 -31.21 -40.20 20.04
C PHE A 6 -30.59 -41.56 20.38
N GLU A 7 -30.02 -41.72 21.57
CA GLU A 7 -29.42 -42.98 22.05
C GLU A 7 -30.39 -44.19 22.04
N PRO A 8 -31.67 -44.05 22.43
CA PRO A 8 -32.62 -45.16 22.34
C PRO A 8 -32.82 -45.63 20.89
N LEU A 9 -32.98 -44.69 19.96
CA LEU A 9 -33.08 -44.98 18.53
C LEU A 9 -31.82 -45.65 17.99
N LEU A 10 -30.64 -45.13 18.37
CA LEU A 10 -29.36 -45.68 17.93
C LEU A 10 -29.15 -47.12 18.40
N THR A 11 -29.56 -47.41 19.64
CA THR A 11 -29.53 -48.76 20.22
C THR A 11 -30.41 -49.70 19.39
N LEU A 12 -31.63 -49.28 19.03
CA LEU A 12 -32.53 -50.06 18.19
C LEU A 12 -31.99 -50.24 16.78
N TYR A 13 -31.50 -49.19 16.13
CA TYR A 13 -30.98 -49.26 14.75
C TYR A 13 -29.78 -50.21 14.63
N ARG A 14 -28.86 -50.19 15.61
CA ARG A 14 -27.69 -51.08 15.60
C ARG A 14 -28.08 -52.54 15.80
N ALA A 15 -28.99 -52.80 16.74
CA ALA A 15 -29.48 -54.14 17.06
C ALA A 15 -30.44 -54.71 16.00
N SER A 16 -31.00 -53.86 15.15
CA SER A 16 -31.93 -54.26 14.10
C SER A 16 -31.22 -54.84 12.87
N GLU A 17 -31.85 -55.84 12.27
CA GLU A 17 -31.55 -56.35 10.94
C GLU A 17 -32.60 -55.80 9.97
N PHE A 18 -32.22 -54.74 9.25
CA PHE A 18 -33.08 -54.12 8.24
C PHE A 18 -33.27 -55.08 7.06
N LYS A 19 -34.52 -55.26 6.63
CA LYS A 19 -34.89 -56.10 5.48
C LYS A 19 -34.89 -55.25 4.21
N ARG A 20 -36.07 -54.82 3.73
CA ARG A 20 -36.23 -53.92 2.57
C ARG A 20 -36.75 -52.57 3.04
N GLY A 21 -35.99 -51.52 2.79
CA GLY A 21 -36.32 -50.17 3.24
C GLY A 21 -36.20 -50.03 4.75
N ARG A 22 -37.25 -49.55 5.40
CA ARG A 22 -37.25 -49.19 6.82
C ARG A 22 -37.92 -50.21 7.75
N GLU A 23 -38.27 -51.38 7.23
CA GLU A 23 -38.72 -52.52 8.03
C GLU A 23 -37.51 -53.32 8.54
N ALA A 24 -37.52 -53.70 9.82
CA ALA A 24 -36.44 -54.43 10.42
C ALA A 24 -36.91 -55.50 11.40
N SER A 25 -36.11 -56.54 11.53
CA SER A 25 -36.24 -57.56 12.56
C SER A 25 -35.32 -57.22 13.72
N LEU A 26 -35.86 -57.10 14.93
CA LEU A 26 -35.09 -56.83 16.16
C LEU A 26 -35.18 -58.03 17.10
N LYS A 27 -34.02 -58.56 17.52
CA LYS A 27 -33.95 -59.55 18.60
C LYS A 27 -33.67 -58.85 19.93
N VAL A 28 -34.60 -58.95 20.87
CA VAL A 28 -34.52 -58.29 22.19
C VAL A 28 -33.64 -59.13 23.12
N LYS A 29 -32.32 -59.01 22.98
CA LYS A 29 -31.34 -59.84 23.72
C LYS A 29 -31.08 -59.36 25.16
N ASP A 30 -31.07 -58.04 25.36
CA ASP A 30 -30.64 -57.41 26.61
C ASP A 30 -31.67 -56.40 27.11
N GLN A 31 -31.65 -56.13 28.42
CA GLN A 31 -32.53 -55.15 29.06
C GLN A 31 -32.41 -53.74 28.43
N ALA A 32 -31.22 -53.35 27.97
CA ALA A 32 -31.01 -52.07 27.30
C ALA A 32 -31.80 -51.94 25.98
N ILE A 33 -31.90 -53.02 25.20
CA ILE A 33 -32.68 -53.04 23.96
C ILE A 33 -34.17 -53.02 24.28
N HIS A 34 -34.58 -53.76 25.31
CA HIS A 34 -35.95 -53.75 25.79
C HIS A 34 -36.40 -52.35 26.25
N ASP A 35 -35.60 -51.69 27.09
CA ASP A 35 -35.91 -50.36 27.61
C ASP A 35 -35.95 -49.31 26.49
N ALA A 36 -35.03 -49.40 25.52
CA ALA A 36 -35.03 -48.55 24.33
C ALA A 36 -36.28 -48.78 23.46
N LEU A 37 -36.69 -50.04 23.28
CA LEU A 37 -37.86 -50.41 22.50
C LEU A 37 -39.15 -49.88 23.13
N VAL A 38 -39.34 -50.11 24.44
CA VAL A 38 -40.48 -49.60 25.21
C VAL A 38 -40.54 -48.08 25.14
N THR A 39 -39.40 -47.39 25.28
CA THR A 39 -39.34 -45.93 25.18
C THR A 39 -39.77 -45.43 23.80
N CYS A 40 -39.25 -46.04 22.73
CA CYS A 40 -39.54 -45.59 21.36
C CYS A 40 -40.96 -45.93 20.88
N VAL A 41 -41.53 -47.04 21.34
CA VAL A 41 -42.90 -47.48 20.98
C VAL A 41 -43.94 -46.67 21.77
N ASN A 42 -43.71 -46.41 23.06
CA ASN A 42 -44.61 -45.61 23.88
C ASN A 42 -44.71 -44.16 23.41
N ASP A 43 -43.66 -43.63 22.80
CA ASP A 43 -43.65 -42.30 22.21
C ASP A 43 -43.51 -42.32 20.68
N ALA A 44 -44.41 -43.07 20.03
CA ALA A 44 -44.42 -43.25 18.58
C ALA A 44 -44.52 -41.93 17.79
N ARG A 45 -45.13 -40.87 18.36
CA ARG A 45 -45.19 -39.53 17.73
C ARG A 45 -43.81 -38.87 17.64
N GLU A 46 -42.91 -39.28 18.52
CA GLU A 46 -41.61 -38.68 18.71
C GLU A 46 -40.52 -39.42 17.96
N PHE A 47 -40.56 -40.74 18.00
CA PHE A 47 -39.53 -41.63 17.45
C PHE A 47 -39.95 -42.32 16.15
N SER A 48 -41.23 -42.28 15.79
CA SER A 48 -41.79 -42.89 14.59
C SER A 48 -41.47 -44.39 14.47
N VAL A 49 -41.41 -45.11 15.61
CA VAL A 49 -41.21 -46.56 15.64
C VAL A 49 -42.56 -47.23 15.81
N THR A 50 -42.92 -48.14 14.90
CA THR A 50 -44.15 -48.93 15.00
C THR A 50 -43.83 -50.42 15.07
N LEU A 51 -44.50 -51.11 15.99
CA LEU A 51 -44.46 -52.57 16.08
C LEU A 51 -45.36 -53.16 14.99
N ILE A 52 -44.79 -54.04 14.15
CA ILE A 52 -45.54 -54.78 13.12
C ILE A 52 -46.09 -56.08 13.70
N THR A 53 -45.34 -56.73 14.61
CA THR A 53 -45.73 -57.99 15.24
C THR A 53 -45.35 -58.00 16.71
N GLY A 54 -46.33 -58.18 17.61
CA GLY A 54 -46.13 -58.23 19.06
C GLY A 54 -47.11 -57.33 19.83
N ASP A 55 -47.24 -57.56 21.12
CA ASP A 55 -48.03 -56.73 22.03
C ASP A 55 -47.10 -55.65 22.64
N PRO A 56 -47.38 -54.34 22.44
CA PRO A 56 -46.54 -53.26 22.98
C PRO A 56 -46.42 -53.29 24.52
N ASP A 57 -47.41 -53.85 25.21
CA ASP A 57 -47.45 -53.86 26.68
C ASP A 57 -46.77 -55.09 27.30
N ASN A 58 -46.42 -56.10 26.49
CA ASN A 58 -45.83 -57.36 26.99
C ASN A 58 -44.82 -57.96 26.00
N ILE A 59 -43.62 -57.35 25.94
CA ILE A 59 -42.51 -57.79 25.07
C ILE A 59 -41.55 -58.68 25.88
N PRO A 60 -41.54 -60.01 25.69
CA PRO A 60 -40.64 -60.87 26.43
C PRO A 60 -39.18 -60.72 25.99
N LEU A 61 -38.24 -60.81 26.93
CA LEU A 61 -36.81 -60.93 26.62
C LEU A 61 -36.54 -62.19 25.79
N ASP A 62 -35.53 -62.11 24.91
CA ASP A 62 -35.15 -63.11 23.89
C ASP A 62 -36.14 -63.33 22.74
N SER A 63 -37.19 -62.51 22.63
CA SER A 63 -38.11 -62.54 21.48
C SER A 63 -37.57 -61.79 20.27
N THR A 64 -38.08 -62.17 19.08
CA THR A 64 -37.83 -61.45 17.83
C THR A 64 -39.10 -60.72 17.44
N VAL A 65 -38.97 -59.41 17.23
CA VAL A 65 -40.07 -58.47 16.96
C VAL A 65 -39.82 -57.83 15.59
N GLU A 66 -40.88 -57.68 14.80
CA GLU A 66 -40.80 -56.92 13.55
C GLU A 66 -41.20 -55.46 13.78
N LEU A 67 -40.36 -54.54 13.33
CA LEU A 67 -40.50 -53.11 13.52
C LEU A 67 -40.51 -52.39 12.17
N SER A 68 -41.27 -51.31 12.08
CA SER A 68 -41.19 -50.34 11.00
C SER A 68 -40.69 -49.01 11.55
N PHE A 69 -39.64 -48.48 10.94
CA PHE A 69 -39.07 -47.18 11.30
C PHE A 69 -39.54 -46.09 10.32
N GLY A 70 -40.17 -45.05 10.84
CA GLY A 70 -40.49 -43.83 10.09
C GLY A 70 -39.41 -42.76 10.26
N ASP A 71 -39.64 -41.56 9.71
CA ASP A 71 -38.80 -40.41 9.98
C ASP A 71 -39.10 -39.89 11.40
N PRO A 72 -38.13 -39.89 12.33
CA PRO A 72 -38.34 -39.32 13.65
C PRO A 72 -38.58 -37.81 13.53
N ARG A 73 -39.25 -37.22 14.53
CA ARG A 73 -39.63 -35.80 14.49
C ARG A 73 -38.42 -34.89 14.20
N SER A 74 -38.64 -33.87 13.37
CA SER A 74 -37.65 -32.85 12.99
C SER A 74 -36.85 -32.38 14.20
N GLY A 75 -35.57 -32.73 14.26
CA GLY A 75 -34.65 -32.38 15.35
C GLY A 75 -34.17 -33.53 16.24
N ARG A 76 -34.77 -34.72 16.18
CA ARG A 76 -34.30 -35.90 16.93
C ARG A 76 -33.17 -36.65 16.25
N GLY A 77 -33.25 -36.78 14.94
CA GLY A 77 -32.23 -37.36 14.11
C GLY A 77 -32.77 -37.66 12.72
N VAL A 78 -31.97 -38.29 11.87
CA VAL A 78 -32.36 -38.69 10.51
C VAL A 78 -32.02 -40.16 10.32
N LEU A 79 -32.98 -40.93 9.81
CA LEU A 79 -32.74 -42.30 9.36
C LEU A 79 -32.71 -42.29 7.84
N ALA A 80 -31.56 -42.62 7.26
CA ALA A 80 -31.39 -42.67 5.82
C ALA A 80 -30.88 -44.07 5.39
N GLU A 81 -31.32 -44.52 4.21
CA GLU A 81 -30.86 -45.83 3.70
C GLU A 81 -29.36 -45.79 3.40
N ASN A 82 -28.90 -44.71 2.77
CA ASN A 82 -27.50 -44.48 2.43
C ASN A 82 -27.24 -42.97 2.33
N LEU A 83 -26.01 -42.59 1.97
CA LEU A 83 -25.63 -41.18 1.83
C LEU A 83 -26.42 -40.46 0.72
N ALA A 84 -26.82 -41.15 -0.36
CA ALA A 84 -27.59 -40.53 -1.43
C ALA A 84 -28.99 -40.12 -0.96
N ASP A 85 -29.64 -40.96 -0.13
CA ASP A 85 -30.93 -40.66 0.51
C ASP A 85 -30.82 -39.44 1.44
N LEU A 86 -29.74 -39.37 2.23
CA LEU A 86 -29.46 -38.20 3.09
C LEU A 86 -29.32 -36.90 2.26
N LEU A 87 -28.69 -36.98 1.09
CA LEU A 87 -28.46 -35.83 0.21
C LEU A 87 -29.70 -35.42 -0.60
N LEU A 88 -30.85 -36.11 -0.50
CA LEU A 88 -32.09 -35.65 -1.12
C LEU A 88 -32.56 -34.31 -0.54
N SER A 89 -32.29 -34.09 0.75
CA SER A 89 -32.64 -32.84 1.44
C SER A 89 -31.61 -31.72 1.16
N PRO A 90 -32.02 -30.56 0.62
CA PRO A 90 -31.11 -29.45 0.33
C PRO A 90 -30.36 -28.94 1.57
N THR A 91 -31.02 -28.91 2.73
CA THR A 91 -30.43 -28.55 4.02
C THR A 91 -29.20 -29.40 4.35
N PHE A 92 -29.25 -30.70 4.07
CA PHE A 92 -28.17 -31.63 4.37
C PHE A 92 -27.02 -31.55 3.37
N ARG A 93 -27.20 -30.88 2.23
CA ARG A 93 -26.10 -30.60 1.30
C ARG A 93 -25.19 -29.48 1.79
N VAL A 94 -25.67 -28.62 2.68
CA VAL A 94 -24.93 -27.45 3.17
C VAL A 94 -24.64 -27.49 4.67
N ARG A 95 -25.29 -28.38 5.42
CA ARG A 95 -25.07 -28.57 6.86
C ARG A 95 -25.28 -30.02 7.27
N GLU A 96 -24.33 -30.61 7.99
CA GLU A 96 -24.47 -31.95 8.55
C GLU A 96 -25.64 -31.99 9.56
N PRO A 97 -26.55 -32.99 9.50
CA PRO A 97 -27.53 -33.21 10.54
C PRO A 97 -26.84 -33.50 11.88
N ARG A 98 -27.44 -33.04 12.99
CA ARG A 98 -26.87 -33.27 14.33
C ARG A 98 -26.69 -34.74 14.66
N ASN A 99 -27.72 -35.53 14.36
CA ASN A 99 -27.77 -36.96 14.57
C ASN A 99 -28.34 -37.62 13.31
N TYR A 100 -27.67 -38.62 12.78
CA TYR A 100 -28.19 -39.47 11.72
C TYR A 100 -27.64 -40.89 11.81
N PHE A 101 -28.37 -41.82 11.22
CA PHE A 101 -27.97 -43.21 11.06
C PHE A 101 -28.12 -43.61 9.58
N LEU A 102 -27.07 -44.20 9.03
CA LEU A 102 -27.05 -44.79 7.70
C LEU A 102 -27.24 -46.30 7.84
N ILE A 103 -28.31 -46.83 7.25
CA ILE A 103 -28.60 -48.26 7.27
C ILE A 103 -27.49 -49.02 6.53
N ASP A 104 -27.13 -48.56 5.35
CA ASP A 104 -25.98 -49.06 4.59
C ASP A 104 -24.67 -48.74 5.32
N GLY A 105 -23.94 -49.79 5.70
CA GLY A 105 -22.73 -49.70 6.51
C GLY A 105 -22.95 -49.53 8.02
N LYS A 106 -24.21 -49.49 8.50
CA LYS A 106 -24.59 -49.35 9.93
C LYS A 106 -23.82 -48.22 10.65
N PHE A 107 -23.72 -47.07 10.01
CA PHE A 107 -22.90 -45.95 10.49
C PHE A 107 -23.74 -44.88 11.18
N ALA A 108 -23.28 -44.40 12.32
CA ALA A 108 -23.85 -43.28 13.05
C ALA A 108 -22.89 -42.07 13.11
N THR A 109 -23.44 -40.87 13.28
CA THR A 109 -22.65 -39.61 13.31
C THR A 109 -21.45 -39.64 14.27
N ASN A 110 -21.61 -40.31 15.42
CA ASN A 110 -20.64 -40.38 16.52
C ASN A 110 -19.69 -41.59 16.45
N ASP A 111 -19.77 -42.40 15.39
CA ASP A 111 -18.89 -43.56 15.25
C ASP A 111 -17.44 -43.14 14.94
N THR A 112 -16.48 -43.83 15.53
CA THR A 112 -15.04 -43.56 15.35
C THR A 112 -14.53 -43.97 13.98
N ALA A 113 -15.07 -45.05 13.41
CA ALA A 113 -14.71 -45.55 12.08
C ALA A 113 -15.59 -44.90 11.01
N VAL A 114 -15.17 -43.73 10.51
CA VAL A 114 -15.94 -42.96 9.52
C VAL A 114 -15.74 -43.54 8.10
N PRO A 115 -16.82 -43.94 7.40
CA PRO A 115 -16.76 -44.38 6.01
C PRO A 115 -16.19 -43.31 5.08
N LYS A 116 -15.48 -43.73 4.01
CA LYS A 116 -14.81 -42.81 3.08
C LYS A 116 -15.77 -41.80 2.43
N ASN A 117 -16.94 -42.25 2.02
CA ASN A 117 -18.01 -41.41 1.46
C ASN A 117 -18.50 -40.33 2.45
N VAL A 118 -18.64 -40.68 3.73
CA VAL A 118 -19.01 -39.71 4.78
C VAL A 118 -17.88 -38.70 5.02
N LYS A 119 -16.62 -39.15 5.00
CA LYS A 119 -15.46 -38.26 5.11
C LYS A 119 -15.41 -37.23 3.98
N LEU A 120 -15.64 -37.67 2.74
CA LEU A 120 -15.73 -36.79 1.56
C LEU A 120 -16.89 -35.80 1.67
N TYR A 121 -18.04 -36.27 2.15
CA TYR A 121 -19.19 -35.41 2.41
C TYR A 121 -18.85 -34.29 3.41
N ARG A 122 -18.22 -34.62 4.55
CA ARG A 122 -17.78 -33.62 5.53
C ARG A 122 -16.77 -32.61 4.94
N GLN A 123 -15.85 -33.07 4.10
CA GLN A 123 -14.92 -32.19 3.38
C GLN A 123 -15.65 -31.24 2.41
N VAL A 124 -16.67 -31.71 1.69
CA VAL A 124 -17.49 -30.83 0.85
C VAL A 124 -18.26 -29.81 1.68
N LEU A 125 -18.75 -30.17 2.87
CA LEU A 125 -19.35 -29.21 3.80
C LEU A 125 -18.35 -28.14 4.27
N GLU A 126 -17.08 -28.51 4.53
CA GLU A 126 -16.02 -27.54 4.82
C GLU A 126 -15.78 -26.59 3.64
N LEU A 127 -15.79 -27.10 2.41
CA LEU A 127 -15.72 -26.26 1.21
C LEU A 127 -16.91 -25.31 1.12
N VAL A 128 -18.14 -25.77 1.37
CA VAL A 128 -19.34 -24.92 1.44
C VAL A 128 -19.18 -23.85 2.50
N ALA A 129 -18.66 -24.18 3.68
CA ALA A 129 -18.40 -23.21 4.74
C ALA A 129 -17.34 -22.17 4.33
N THR A 130 -16.31 -22.57 3.59
CA THR A 130 -15.31 -21.67 3.00
C THR A 130 -15.93 -20.76 1.94
N LEU A 131 -16.74 -21.29 1.03
CA LEU A 131 -17.46 -20.52 0.01
C LEU A 131 -18.48 -19.57 0.64
N LYS A 132 -19.08 -19.93 1.78
CA LYS A 132 -19.97 -19.06 2.55
C LYS A 132 -19.26 -17.79 3.03
N LYS A 133 -17.96 -17.84 3.32
CA LYS A 133 -17.19 -16.63 3.67
C LYS A 133 -17.14 -15.64 2.50
N ALA A 134 -17.19 -16.16 1.27
CA ALA A 134 -17.19 -15.37 0.04
C ALA A 134 -18.58 -14.97 -0.44
N ALA A 135 -19.61 -15.71 -0.04
CA ALA A 135 -20.99 -15.39 -0.34
C ALA A 135 -21.51 -14.27 0.58
N ALA A 136 -22.52 -13.53 0.11
CA ALA A 136 -23.24 -12.57 0.94
C ALA A 136 -24.06 -13.28 2.02
N TYR A 137 -24.71 -14.39 1.66
CA TYR A 137 -25.39 -15.28 2.58
C TYR A 137 -25.55 -16.68 1.97
N LEU A 138 -25.86 -17.64 2.84
CA LEU A 138 -26.27 -18.99 2.49
C LEU A 138 -27.73 -19.16 2.90
N ASP A 139 -28.61 -19.42 1.93
CA ASP A 139 -29.96 -19.88 2.20
C ASP A 139 -29.92 -21.38 2.51
N VAL A 140 -30.18 -21.71 3.79
CA VAL A 140 -30.07 -23.08 4.30
C VAL A 140 -31.26 -23.94 3.84
N GLU A 141 -32.43 -23.35 3.61
CA GLU A 141 -33.63 -24.08 3.22
C GLU A 141 -33.53 -24.55 1.77
N SER A 142 -33.07 -23.67 0.88
CA SER A 142 -32.81 -24.02 -0.52
C SER A 142 -31.42 -24.62 -0.77
N GLY A 143 -30.49 -24.52 0.19
CA GLY A 143 -29.11 -24.95 0.03
C GLY A 143 -28.32 -24.09 -0.96
N THR A 144 -28.62 -22.80 -1.08
CA THR A 144 -28.08 -21.92 -2.12
C THR A 144 -27.14 -20.85 -1.55
N LEU A 145 -25.92 -20.77 -2.07
CA LEU A 145 -25.01 -19.66 -1.80
C LEU A 145 -25.33 -18.49 -2.73
N VAL A 146 -25.50 -17.30 -2.16
CA VAL A 146 -25.83 -16.08 -2.93
C VAL A 146 -24.68 -15.10 -2.85
N PHE A 147 -24.15 -14.74 -4.02
CA PHE A 147 -23.07 -13.79 -4.23
C PHE A 147 -23.64 -12.50 -4.81
N VAL A 148 -23.15 -11.35 -4.34
CA VAL A 148 -23.67 -10.02 -4.74
C VAL A 148 -22.59 -9.14 -5.38
N HIS A 149 -21.31 -9.48 -5.24
CA HIS A 149 -20.24 -8.70 -5.81
C HIS A 149 -20.23 -8.87 -7.35
N GLY A 150 -20.43 -7.79 -8.09
CA GLY A 150 -20.56 -7.84 -9.56
C GLY A 150 -21.94 -8.31 -10.06
N GLY A 151 -22.97 -8.24 -9.22
CA GLY A 151 -24.36 -8.61 -9.56
C GLY A 151 -24.81 -9.91 -8.90
N LYS A 152 -26.11 -10.18 -8.90
CA LYS A 152 -26.68 -11.37 -8.25
C LYS A 152 -26.20 -12.65 -8.95
N PHE A 153 -25.51 -13.53 -8.22
CA PHE A 153 -25.10 -14.85 -8.70
C PHE A 153 -25.45 -15.90 -7.64
N GLU A 154 -26.20 -16.90 -8.06
CA GLU A 154 -26.66 -17.98 -7.20
C GLU A 154 -25.89 -19.27 -7.52
N LEU A 155 -25.48 -19.96 -6.47
CA LEU A 155 -24.80 -21.25 -6.52
C LEU A 155 -25.55 -22.24 -5.62
N PRO A 156 -26.57 -22.94 -6.17
CA PRO A 156 -27.26 -24.01 -5.45
C PRO A 156 -26.30 -25.17 -5.20
N ALA A 157 -26.17 -25.63 -3.96
CA ALA A 157 -25.29 -26.73 -3.59
C ALA A 157 -25.87 -28.10 -3.99
N ASN A 158 -26.16 -28.27 -5.28
CA ASN A 158 -26.68 -29.50 -5.85
C ASN A 158 -25.53 -30.45 -6.18
N TYR A 159 -25.48 -31.57 -5.47
CA TYR A 159 -24.55 -32.67 -5.72
C TYR A 159 -25.14 -33.98 -5.20
N ASN A 160 -24.64 -35.10 -5.70
CA ASN A 160 -25.06 -36.44 -5.31
C ASN A 160 -23.87 -37.30 -4.87
N ALA A 161 -24.15 -38.53 -4.44
CA ALA A 161 -23.12 -39.48 -4.01
C ALA A 161 -22.12 -39.84 -5.12
N THR A 162 -22.53 -39.83 -6.38
CA THR A 162 -21.65 -40.08 -7.54
C THR A 162 -20.66 -38.94 -7.72
N THR A 163 -21.13 -37.69 -7.65
CA THR A 163 -20.28 -36.49 -7.73
C THR A 163 -19.23 -36.48 -6.62
N LEU A 164 -19.63 -36.87 -5.39
CA LEU A 164 -18.71 -36.98 -4.25
C LEU A 164 -17.55 -37.95 -4.54
N GLY A 165 -17.79 -39.03 -5.26
CA GLY A 165 -16.75 -39.99 -5.66
C GLY A 165 -15.73 -39.45 -6.67
N LEU A 166 -16.04 -38.36 -7.37
CA LEU A 166 -15.17 -37.71 -8.35
C LEU A 166 -14.37 -36.53 -7.77
N VAL A 167 -14.61 -36.17 -6.51
CA VAL A 167 -13.95 -35.04 -5.85
C VAL A 167 -12.46 -35.31 -5.68
N ASN A 168 -11.65 -34.35 -6.11
CA ASN A 168 -10.21 -34.37 -5.84
C ASN A 168 -9.93 -33.86 -4.41
N GLU A 169 -9.61 -34.78 -3.50
CA GLU A 169 -9.35 -34.51 -2.07
C GLU A 169 -8.23 -33.46 -1.86
N ASP A 170 -7.15 -33.55 -2.64
CA ASP A 170 -6.00 -32.64 -2.52
C ASP A 170 -6.36 -31.22 -2.95
N ALA A 171 -7.11 -31.07 -4.06
CA ALA A 171 -7.56 -29.77 -4.55
C ALA A 171 -8.55 -29.12 -3.58
N LEU A 172 -9.46 -29.91 -3.00
CA LEU A 172 -10.40 -29.45 -1.99
C LEU A 172 -9.67 -28.91 -0.77
N LYS A 173 -8.71 -29.67 -0.22
CA LYS A 173 -7.93 -29.25 0.94
C LYS A 173 -7.16 -27.96 0.66
N LYS A 174 -6.51 -27.86 -0.50
CA LYS A 174 -5.80 -26.63 -0.92
C LYS A 174 -6.71 -25.40 -0.96
N LEU A 175 -7.95 -25.55 -1.40
CA LEU A 175 -8.93 -24.45 -1.44
C LEU A 175 -9.38 -24.01 -0.05
N VAL A 176 -9.62 -24.97 0.85
CA VAL A 176 -9.97 -24.68 2.25
C VAL A 176 -8.80 -23.98 2.95
N ASP A 177 -7.57 -24.48 2.76
CA ASP A 177 -6.35 -23.90 3.33
C ASP A 177 -6.02 -22.53 2.73
N PHE A 178 -6.31 -22.29 1.44
CA PHE A 178 -6.06 -21.02 0.77
C PHE A 178 -6.75 -19.86 1.48
N VAL A 179 -8.02 -20.01 1.83
CA VAL A 179 -8.85 -18.99 2.52
C VAL A 179 -8.55 -18.90 4.03
N GLY A 180 -7.56 -19.62 4.53
CA GLY A 180 -7.18 -19.63 5.96
C GLY A 180 -7.07 -18.23 6.59
N ASN A 181 -7.04 -18.19 7.93
CA ASN A 181 -7.09 -16.94 8.70
C ASN A 181 -5.75 -16.19 8.70
N ASP A 182 -5.33 -15.68 7.54
CA ASP A 182 -4.15 -14.82 7.41
C ASP A 182 -4.52 -13.35 7.15
N THR A 183 -3.48 -12.51 7.09
CA THR A 183 -3.59 -11.05 6.89
C THR A 183 -4.31 -10.67 5.60
N HIS A 184 -4.38 -11.56 4.60
CA HIS A 184 -5.04 -11.32 3.32
C HIS A 184 -6.33 -12.12 3.14
N SER A 185 -6.88 -12.68 4.23
CA SER A 185 -8.05 -13.55 4.18
C SER A 185 -9.25 -12.90 3.48
N GLU A 186 -9.57 -11.64 3.74
CA GLU A 186 -10.65 -10.92 3.05
C GLU A 186 -10.42 -10.83 1.53
N GLN A 187 -9.20 -10.55 1.10
CA GLN A 187 -8.86 -10.43 -0.32
C GLN A 187 -8.86 -11.79 -1.00
N LYS A 188 -8.36 -12.84 -0.33
CA LYS A 188 -8.43 -14.21 -0.83
C LYS A 188 -9.86 -14.70 -1.00
N VAL A 189 -10.75 -14.33 -0.07
CA VAL A 189 -12.19 -14.59 -0.16
C VAL A 189 -12.79 -13.91 -1.41
N ALA A 190 -12.49 -12.64 -1.66
CA ALA A 190 -12.97 -11.92 -2.85
C ALA A 190 -12.40 -12.50 -4.17
N ILE A 191 -11.13 -12.92 -4.15
CA ILE A 191 -10.49 -13.60 -5.29
C ILE A 191 -11.16 -14.95 -5.56
N LEU A 192 -11.49 -15.69 -4.49
CA LEU A 192 -12.21 -16.96 -4.62
C LEU A 192 -13.61 -16.75 -5.21
N GLU A 193 -14.39 -15.75 -4.75
CA GLU A 193 -15.67 -15.39 -5.36
C GLU A 193 -15.51 -15.12 -6.86
N THR A 194 -14.52 -14.32 -7.24
CA THR A 194 -14.24 -13.97 -8.63
C THR A 194 -13.90 -15.21 -9.47
N ALA A 195 -13.08 -16.12 -8.93
CA ALA A 195 -12.71 -17.36 -9.59
C ALA A 195 -13.92 -18.30 -9.77
N VAL A 196 -14.76 -18.45 -8.75
CA VAL A 196 -16.00 -19.25 -8.81
C VAL A 196 -16.95 -18.68 -9.86
N ARG A 197 -17.21 -17.36 -9.83
CA ARG A 197 -18.08 -16.71 -10.81
C ARG A 197 -17.54 -16.87 -12.23
N GLY A 198 -16.27 -16.58 -12.47
CA GLY A 198 -15.66 -16.69 -13.80
C GLY A 198 -15.63 -18.12 -14.36
N MET A 199 -15.76 -19.15 -13.52
CA MET A 199 -15.90 -20.54 -13.96
C MET A 199 -17.34 -20.94 -14.29
N LEU A 200 -18.32 -20.34 -13.60
CA LEU A 200 -19.69 -20.87 -13.54
C LEU A 200 -20.76 -19.90 -14.07
N GLU A 201 -20.40 -18.67 -14.43
CA GLU A 201 -21.33 -17.64 -14.90
C GLU A 201 -22.15 -18.10 -16.12
N HIS A 202 -21.52 -18.80 -17.05
CA HIS A 202 -22.16 -19.35 -18.26
C HIS A 202 -22.65 -20.80 -18.10
N VAL A 203 -22.63 -21.35 -16.87
CA VAL A 203 -23.12 -22.69 -16.55
C VAL A 203 -24.54 -22.59 -16.01
N GLU A 204 -25.40 -23.54 -16.40
CA GLU A 204 -26.78 -23.65 -15.91
C GLU A 204 -26.81 -23.82 -14.38
N SER A 205 -27.67 -23.04 -13.70
CA SER A 205 -27.72 -22.94 -12.22
C SER A 205 -27.84 -24.31 -11.52
N SER A 206 -28.61 -25.23 -12.09
CA SER A 206 -28.90 -26.56 -11.53
C SER A 206 -27.64 -27.43 -11.35
N VAL A 207 -26.65 -27.27 -12.23
CA VAL A 207 -25.43 -28.11 -12.31
C VAL A 207 -24.14 -27.38 -11.91
N ARG A 208 -24.23 -26.10 -11.52
CA ARG A 208 -23.06 -25.26 -11.19
C ARG A 208 -22.17 -25.88 -10.11
N PHE A 209 -22.76 -26.35 -9.01
CA PHE A 209 -21.99 -26.87 -7.89
C PHE A 209 -21.37 -28.24 -8.19
N GLU A 210 -22.09 -29.12 -8.90
CA GLU A 210 -21.52 -30.36 -9.42
C GLU A 210 -20.34 -30.10 -10.37
N ARG A 211 -20.46 -29.12 -11.26
CA ARG A 211 -19.37 -28.69 -12.12
C ARG A 211 -18.19 -28.13 -11.33
N LEU A 212 -18.45 -27.38 -10.26
CA LEU A 212 -17.42 -26.87 -9.36
C LEU A 212 -16.65 -28.00 -8.69
N LEU A 213 -17.34 -29.01 -8.16
CA LEU A 213 -16.75 -30.16 -7.47
C LEU A 213 -15.87 -31.01 -8.40
N THR A 214 -16.27 -31.16 -9.66
CA THR A 214 -15.49 -31.91 -10.67
C THR A 214 -14.27 -31.13 -11.19
N GLN A 215 -14.25 -29.80 -11.06
CA GLN A 215 -13.16 -28.93 -11.52
C GLN A 215 -12.43 -28.19 -10.39
N LEU A 216 -12.36 -28.77 -9.18
CA LEU A 216 -11.72 -28.12 -8.03
C LEU A 216 -10.24 -27.77 -8.25
N ALA A 217 -9.51 -28.57 -9.02
CA ALA A 217 -8.11 -28.27 -9.34
C ALA A 217 -7.95 -26.98 -10.16
N ASP A 218 -8.85 -26.75 -11.12
CA ASP A 218 -8.88 -25.53 -11.93
C ASP A 218 -9.24 -24.32 -11.07
N LEU A 219 -10.21 -24.49 -10.16
CA LEU A 219 -10.59 -23.44 -9.22
C LEU A 219 -9.43 -23.06 -8.29
N ALA A 220 -8.74 -24.05 -7.72
CA ALA A 220 -7.57 -23.82 -6.87
C ALA A 220 -6.46 -23.06 -7.61
N THR A 221 -6.22 -23.43 -8.87
CA THR A 221 -5.24 -22.76 -9.73
C THR A 221 -5.63 -21.31 -10.00
N LYS A 222 -6.89 -21.06 -10.42
CA LYS A 222 -7.41 -19.71 -10.67
C LYS A 222 -7.39 -18.82 -9.44
N ALA A 223 -7.76 -19.36 -8.27
CA ALA A 223 -7.72 -18.63 -7.01
C ALA A 223 -6.28 -18.25 -6.64
N ASN A 224 -5.33 -19.18 -6.79
CA ASN A 224 -3.93 -18.92 -6.51
C ASN A 224 -3.31 -17.91 -7.50
N ASP A 225 -3.61 -18.01 -8.79
CA ASP A 225 -3.14 -17.05 -9.79
C ASP A 225 -3.73 -15.66 -9.57
N GLY A 226 -5.02 -15.57 -9.20
CA GLY A 226 -5.65 -14.33 -8.78
C GLY A 226 -4.94 -13.70 -7.58
N TYR A 227 -4.55 -14.51 -6.59
CA TYR A 227 -3.77 -14.03 -5.45
C TYR A 227 -2.35 -13.58 -5.82
N ARG A 228 -1.67 -14.31 -6.70
CA ARG A 228 -0.37 -13.88 -7.22
C ARG A 228 -0.46 -12.53 -7.94
N LEU A 229 -1.52 -12.33 -8.74
CA LEU A 229 -1.76 -11.06 -9.41
C LEU A 229 -2.07 -9.93 -8.41
N PHE A 230 -2.87 -10.22 -7.37
CA PHE A 230 -3.14 -9.27 -6.30
C PHE A 230 -1.86 -8.83 -5.58
N VAL A 231 -1.02 -9.78 -5.16
CA VAL A 231 0.27 -9.47 -4.50
C VAL A 231 1.21 -8.70 -5.44
N ALA A 232 1.22 -9.04 -6.73
CA ALA A 232 1.99 -8.30 -7.73
C ALA A 232 1.48 -6.86 -7.90
N SER A 233 0.17 -6.63 -7.91
CA SER A 233 -0.43 -5.28 -7.98
C SER A 233 -0.15 -4.42 -6.75
N PHE A 234 -0.19 -5.00 -5.54
CA PHE A 234 0.18 -4.27 -4.33
C PHE A 234 1.67 -3.88 -4.33
N SER A 235 2.53 -4.76 -4.85
CA SER A 235 3.94 -4.46 -5.05
C SER A 235 4.12 -3.32 -6.06
N TYR A 236 3.34 -3.31 -7.15
CA TYR A 236 3.33 -2.22 -8.14
C TYR A 236 2.91 -0.89 -7.51
N ASP A 237 1.77 -0.83 -6.81
CA ASP A 237 1.25 0.40 -6.23
C ASP A 237 2.24 0.97 -5.21
N LYS A 238 2.81 0.13 -4.35
CA LYS A 238 3.85 0.56 -3.40
C LYS A 238 5.09 1.12 -4.09
N VAL A 239 5.53 0.50 -5.18
CA VAL A 239 6.68 0.97 -5.98
C VAL A 239 6.36 2.31 -6.64
N ARG A 240 5.16 2.46 -7.22
CA ARG A 240 4.70 3.73 -7.79
C ARG A 240 4.68 4.83 -6.74
N ASP A 241 4.08 4.59 -5.58
CA ASP A 241 3.97 5.60 -4.51
C ASP A 241 5.36 6.02 -3.99
N THR A 242 6.28 5.04 -3.84
CA THR A 242 7.67 5.32 -3.47
C THR A 242 8.39 6.18 -4.52
N LEU A 243 8.17 5.89 -5.80
CA LEU A 243 8.75 6.66 -6.91
C LEU A 243 8.18 8.09 -6.96
N GLU A 244 6.87 8.26 -6.80
CA GLU A 244 6.23 9.57 -6.78
C GLU A 244 6.75 10.43 -5.63
N ALA A 245 6.87 9.85 -4.43
CA ALA A 245 7.48 10.52 -3.28
C ALA A 245 8.93 10.93 -3.58
N THR A 246 9.74 10.02 -4.13
CA THR A 246 11.14 10.30 -4.47
C THR A 246 11.27 11.38 -5.54
N LYS A 247 10.38 11.38 -6.56
CA LYS A 247 10.35 12.42 -7.60
C LYS A 247 10.13 13.80 -6.99
N VAL A 248 9.17 13.93 -6.06
CA VAL A 248 8.89 15.19 -5.36
C VAL A 248 10.08 15.62 -4.50
N GLU A 249 10.69 14.69 -3.77
CA GLU A 249 11.86 14.97 -2.94
C GLU A 249 13.06 15.47 -3.76
N TYR A 250 13.40 14.78 -4.85
CA TYR A 250 14.49 15.21 -5.73
C TYR A 250 14.17 16.51 -6.46
N ALA A 251 12.94 16.71 -6.93
CA ALA A 251 12.55 17.98 -7.52
C ALA A 251 12.74 19.14 -6.52
N THR A 252 12.44 18.90 -5.25
CA THR A 252 12.64 19.88 -4.16
C THR A 252 14.12 20.13 -3.89
N LYS A 253 14.95 19.08 -3.81
CA LYS A 253 16.41 19.21 -3.63
C LYS A 253 17.07 19.97 -4.79
N ILE A 254 16.69 19.66 -6.03
CA ILE A 254 17.16 20.36 -7.23
C ILE A 254 16.75 21.84 -7.18
N HIS A 255 15.49 22.13 -6.82
CA HIS A 255 15.00 23.51 -6.72
C HIS A 255 15.73 24.31 -5.64
N LYS A 256 16.03 23.69 -4.49
CA LYS A 256 16.84 24.32 -3.43
C LYS A 256 18.24 24.69 -3.94
N ALA A 257 18.94 23.75 -4.57
CA ALA A 257 20.26 24.01 -5.15
C ALA A 257 20.20 25.11 -6.23
N PHE A 258 19.09 25.23 -6.96
CA PHE A 258 18.91 26.29 -7.96
C PHE A 258 18.75 27.66 -7.30
N SER A 259 17.93 27.74 -6.25
CA SER A 259 17.76 28.96 -5.46
C SER A 259 19.09 29.44 -4.88
N ASP A 260 19.91 28.51 -4.35
CA ASP A 260 21.21 28.85 -3.77
C ASP A 260 22.20 29.41 -4.82
N ILE A 261 22.19 28.86 -6.04
CA ILE A 261 22.99 29.38 -7.17
C ILE A 261 22.48 30.77 -7.58
N GLN A 262 21.17 30.98 -7.64
CA GLN A 262 20.58 32.26 -8.02
C GLN A 262 21.01 33.38 -7.06
N THR A 263 21.08 33.11 -5.75
CA THR A 263 21.60 34.07 -4.77
C THR A 263 23.06 34.44 -5.05
N GLN A 264 23.89 33.50 -5.49
CA GLN A 264 25.30 33.77 -5.84
C GLN A 264 25.42 34.57 -7.14
N ILE A 265 24.57 34.30 -8.14
CA ILE A 265 24.56 35.08 -9.38
C ILE A 265 24.24 36.54 -9.10
N LEU A 266 23.30 36.81 -8.19
CA LEU A 266 22.90 38.17 -7.85
C LEU A 266 24.01 38.98 -7.14
N SER A 267 24.99 38.33 -6.50
CA SER A 267 26.10 39.03 -5.82
C SER A 267 27.20 39.51 -6.79
N ILE A 268 27.35 38.87 -7.96
CA ILE A 268 28.39 39.18 -8.95
C ILE A 268 28.23 40.61 -9.53
N PRO A 269 27.04 41.06 -9.97
CA PRO A 269 26.85 42.44 -10.44
C PRO A 269 27.18 43.47 -9.35
N VAL A 270 26.78 43.20 -8.11
CA VAL A 270 27.06 44.08 -6.97
C VAL A 270 28.56 44.22 -6.75
N ALA A 271 29.29 43.09 -6.71
CA ALA A 271 30.74 43.09 -6.61
C ALA A 271 31.41 43.84 -7.78
N THR A 272 30.89 43.70 -9.00
CA THR A 272 31.40 44.38 -10.20
C THR A 272 31.24 45.90 -10.09
N VAL A 273 30.09 46.38 -9.63
CA VAL A 273 29.85 47.83 -9.40
C VAL A 273 30.77 48.37 -8.31
N VAL A 274 31.00 47.62 -7.24
CA VAL A 274 31.93 48.01 -6.18
C VAL A 274 33.35 48.20 -6.72
N VAL A 275 33.86 47.26 -7.51
CA VAL A 275 35.19 47.40 -8.13
C VAL A 275 35.25 48.62 -9.06
N ALA A 276 34.22 48.82 -9.89
CA ALA A 276 34.17 49.94 -10.84
C ALA A 276 34.07 51.33 -10.17
N THR A 277 33.47 51.41 -8.99
CA THR A 277 33.21 52.69 -8.28
C THR A 277 34.23 53.02 -7.20
N GLN A 278 34.85 52.01 -6.58
CA GLN A 278 35.77 52.21 -5.46
C GLN A 278 37.23 52.37 -5.88
N MET A 279 37.62 51.87 -7.07
CA MET A 279 38.98 52.10 -7.57
C MET A 279 39.12 53.51 -8.17
N LYS A 280 40.24 54.18 -7.87
CA LYS A 280 40.53 55.56 -8.26
C LYS A 280 41.86 55.69 -8.99
N MET A 281 42.05 56.77 -9.74
CA MET A 281 43.31 57.08 -10.40
C MET A 281 44.40 57.39 -9.36
N ALA A 282 45.49 56.63 -9.37
CA ALA A 282 46.64 56.85 -8.50
C ALA A 282 47.81 57.41 -9.32
N THR A 283 48.21 58.66 -9.03
CA THR A 283 49.34 59.35 -9.68
C THR A 283 50.66 59.20 -8.94
N ALA A 284 50.61 58.84 -7.66
CA ALA A 284 51.77 58.55 -6.81
C ALA A 284 51.44 57.43 -5.82
N ILE A 285 52.46 56.82 -5.22
CA ILE A 285 52.30 55.83 -4.15
C ILE A 285 51.82 56.53 -2.88
N GLY A 286 50.50 56.53 -2.67
CA GLY A 286 49.84 57.19 -1.56
C GLY A 286 48.54 56.49 -1.17
N TYR A 287 47.60 57.23 -0.57
CA TYR A 287 46.31 56.69 -0.13
C TYR A 287 45.54 55.95 -1.24
N GLU A 288 45.46 56.54 -2.44
CA GLU A 288 44.72 55.98 -3.58
C GLU A 288 45.32 54.65 -4.09
N PHE A 289 46.65 54.48 -4.00
CA PHE A 289 47.32 53.22 -4.32
C PHE A 289 46.94 52.10 -3.35
N TRP A 290 46.96 52.39 -2.05
CA TRP A 290 46.58 51.44 -1.01
C TRP A 290 45.09 51.10 -1.04
N LEU A 291 44.23 52.07 -1.38
CA LEU A 291 42.81 51.85 -1.61
C LEU A 291 42.58 50.86 -2.75
N ASN A 292 43.15 51.10 -3.94
CA ASN A 292 43.03 50.18 -5.08
C ASN A 292 43.54 48.78 -4.74
N SER A 293 44.64 48.69 -3.99
CA SER A 293 45.24 47.42 -3.58
C SER A 293 44.36 46.67 -2.59
N ALA A 294 43.75 47.37 -1.63
CA ALA A 294 42.79 46.79 -0.69
C ALA A 294 41.52 46.27 -1.41
N VAL A 295 41.00 47.01 -2.40
CA VAL A 295 39.88 46.56 -3.24
C VAL A 295 40.25 45.32 -4.05
N LEU A 296 41.47 45.26 -4.62
CA LEU A 296 41.94 44.09 -5.35
C LEU A 296 42.10 42.86 -4.44
N VAL A 297 42.64 43.03 -3.23
CA VAL A 297 42.72 41.95 -2.22
C VAL A 297 41.31 41.48 -1.84
N GLY A 298 40.35 42.40 -1.68
CA GLY A 298 38.94 42.05 -1.47
C GLY A 298 38.36 41.23 -2.62
N CYS A 299 38.71 41.56 -3.87
CA CYS A 299 38.31 40.79 -5.05
C CYS A 299 38.88 39.36 -5.04
N TRP A 300 40.14 39.19 -4.62
CA TRP A 300 40.75 37.87 -4.42
C TRP A 300 40.04 37.04 -3.36
N VAL A 301 39.78 37.62 -2.18
CA VAL A 301 39.04 36.93 -1.11
C VAL A 301 37.65 36.54 -1.58
N PHE A 302 36.93 37.44 -2.25
CA PHE A 302 35.61 37.15 -2.81
C PHE A 302 35.68 36.02 -3.85
N ALA A 303 36.62 36.06 -4.79
CA ALA A 303 36.77 35.03 -5.83
C ALA A 303 37.05 33.65 -5.22
N VAL A 304 37.90 33.56 -4.19
CA VAL A 304 38.19 32.30 -3.48
C VAL A 304 36.95 31.78 -2.77
N LEU A 305 36.22 32.63 -2.05
CA LEU A 305 35.00 32.22 -1.33
C LEU A 305 33.91 31.75 -2.29
N VAL A 306 33.66 32.48 -3.39
CA VAL A 306 32.68 32.07 -4.40
C VAL A 306 33.11 30.76 -5.07
N THR A 307 34.40 30.58 -5.36
CA THR A 307 34.92 29.32 -5.93
C THR A 307 34.68 28.14 -4.99
N PHE A 308 34.90 28.30 -3.68
CA PHE A 308 34.61 27.25 -2.69
C PHE A 308 33.12 26.89 -2.68
N VAL A 309 32.24 27.90 -2.72
CA VAL A 309 30.79 27.69 -2.76
C VAL A 309 30.36 26.99 -4.05
N LEU A 310 30.88 27.40 -5.21
CA LEU A 310 30.60 26.75 -6.49
C LEU A 310 31.04 25.27 -6.49
N TRP A 311 32.21 24.99 -5.90
CA TRP A 311 32.73 23.63 -5.82
C TRP A 311 31.88 22.74 -4.91
N ASN A 312 31.44 23.26 -3.76
CA ASN A 312 30.51 22.56 -2.88
C ASN A 312 29.18 22.23 -3.58
N GLN A 313 28.65 23.17 -4.37
CA GLN A 313 27.42 22.96 -5.14
C GLN A 313 27.61 21.93 -6.27
N PHE A 314 28.78 21.91 -6.91
CA PHE A 314 29.11 20.89 -7.91
C PHE A 314 29.14 19.47 -7.31
N HIS A 315 29.73 19.30 -6.12
CA HIS A 315 29.73 18.02 -5.40
C HIS A 315 28.33 17.60 -4.98
N THR A 316 27.51 18.53 -4.50
CA THR A 316 26.13 18.26 -4.09
C THR A 316 25.29 17.76 -5.27
N LEU A 317 25.41 18.40 -6.45
CA LEU A 317 24.75 17.92 -7.67
C LEU A 317 25.31 16.57 -8.13
N GLY A 318 26.59 16.29 -7.92
CA GLY A 318 27.23 15.02 -8.27
C GLY A 318 26.71 13.86 -7.43
N ALA A 319 26.58 14.08 -6.12
CA ALA A 319 25.96 13.12 -5.22
C ALA A 319 24.50 12.84 -5.63
N LEU A 320 23.75 13.90 -5.96
CA LEU A 320 22.37 13.78 -6.43
C LEU A 320 22.26 13.04 -7.77
N ALA A 321 23.18 13.30 -8.71
CA ALA A 321 23.28 12.57 -9.98
C ALA A 321 23.49 11.07 -9.75
N GLY A 322 24.42 10.73 -8.85
CA GLY A 322 24.73 9.34 -8.49
C GLY A 322 23.54 8.63 -7.86
N GLU A 323 22.82 9.31 -6.97
CA GLU A 323 21.65 8.74 -6.30
C GLU A 323 20.49 8.47 -7.29
N ILE A 324 20.18 9.45 -8.16
CA ILE A 324 19.17 9.30 -9.22
C ILE A 324 19.54 8.13 -10.15
N LYS A 325 20.82 8.00 -10.53
CA LYS A 325 21.30 6.91 -11.38
C LYS A 325 21.13 5.55 -10.69
N ARG A 326 21.55 5.44 -9.43
CA ARG A 326 21.45 4.19 -8.65
C ARG A 326 20.00 3.75 -8.51
N GLN A 327 19.10 4.68 -8.20
CA GLN A 327 17.68 4.37 -8.04
C GLN A 327 17.04 3.91 -9.36
N ARG A 328 17.42 4.54 -10.48
CA ARG A 328 17.00 4.09 -11.82
C ARG A 328 17.46 2.66 -12.10
N GLU A 329 18.71 2.33 -11.79
CA GLU A 329 19.25 0.98 -12.00
C GLU A 329 18.52 -0.08 -11.14
N THR A 330 18.29 0.21 -9.86
CA THR A 330 17.54 -0.68 -8.96
C THR A 330 16.13 -0.95 -9.48
N LEU A 331 15.39 0.10 -9.86
CA LEU A 331 14.03 -0.02 -10.38
C LEU A 331 13.97 -0.79 -11.70
N THR A 332 14.93 -0.56 -12.60
CA THR A 332 15.01 -1.27 -13.89
C THR A 332 15.31 -2.76 -13.68
N ARG A 333 16.13 -3.10 -12.68
CA ARG A 333 16.49 -4.48 -12.35
C ARG A 333 15.32 -5.23 -11.71
N GLU A 334 14.62 -4.60 -10.77
CA GLU A 334 13.58 -5.27 -9.98
C GLU A 334 12.20 -5.26 -10.65
N TYR A 335 11.93 -4.31 -11.56
CA TYR A 335 10.61 -4.10 -12.17
C TYR A 335 10.67 -3.79 -13.67
N LYS A 336 11.29 -4.70 -14.43
CA LYS A 336 11.59 -4.54 -15.87
C LYS A 336 10.38 -4.20 -16.75
N ASP A 337 9.22 -4.78 -16.45
CA ASP A 337 7.99 -4.61 -17.26
C ASP A 337 7.33 -3.25 -17.08
N ILE A 338 7.66 -2.55 -15.99
CA ILE A 338 7.05 -1.27 -15.62
C ILE A 338 8.06 -0.12 -15.74
N ALA A 339 9.36 -0.43 -15.77
CA ALA A 339 10.44 0.55 -15.87
C ALA A 339 10.26 1.56 -17.01
N GLN A 340 9.65 1.16 -18.13
CA GLN A 340 9.37 2.03 -19.26
C GLN A 340 8.43 3.20 -18.93
N ASN A 341 7.45 2.98 -18.05
CA ASN A 341 6.49 4.03 -17.63
C ASN A 341 7.16 5.14 -16.81
N PHE A 342 8.38 4.92 -16.33
CA PHE A 342 9.10 5.84 -15.47
C PHE A 342 10.31 6.50 -16.16
N GLU A 343 10.59 6.13 -17.40
CA GLU A 343 11.70 6.67 -18.19
C GLU A 343 11.57 8.19 -18.39
N GLU A 344 10.36 8.70 -18.56
CA GLU A 344 10.11 10.15 -18.69
C GLU A 344 10.45 10.93 -17.41
N VAL A 345 10.20 10.34 -16.23
CA VAL A 345 10.52 10.96 -14.94
C VAL A 345 12.03 11.10 -14.79
N PHE A 346 12.80 10.04 -15.07
CA PHE A 346 14.26 10.09 -15.00
C PHE A 346 14.85 11.04 -16.06
N LYS A 347 14.29 11.06 -17.28
CA LYS A 347 14.69 12.04 -18.32
C LYS A 347 14.45 13.47 -17.87
N PHE A 348 13.32 13.77 -17.23
CA PHE A 348 13.02 15.09 -16.68
C PHE A 348 14.04 15.49 -15.60
N LEU A 349 14.34 14.60 -14.65
CA LEU A 349 15.32 14.86 -13.57
C LEU A 349 16.72 15.08 -14.14
N ASN A 350 17.20 14.22 -15.05
CA ASN A 350 18.51 14.36 -15.68
C ASN A 350 18.65 15.64 -16.51
N ARG A 351 17.62 16.00 -17.28
CA ARG A 351 17.63 17.25 -18.06
C ARG A 351 17.77 18.46 -17.13
N ARG A 352 17.01 18.49 -16.03
CA ARG A 352 17.07 19.58 -15.04
C ARG A 352 18.44 19.65 -14.35
N LEU A 353 19.01 18.50 -14.00
CA LEU A 353 20.35 18.41 -13.42
C LEU A 353 21.43 18.91 -14.38
N SER A 354 21.35 18.54 -15.66
CA SER A 354 22.30 18.99 -16.69
C SER A 354 22.24 20.51 -16.92
N LEU A 355 21.04 21.10 -16.93
CA LEU A 355 20.88 22.55 -17.03
C LEU A 355 21.56 23.27 -15.86
N GLN A 356 21.52 22.66 -14.67
CA GLN A 356 22.09 23.24 -13.46
C GLN A 356 23.62 23.16 -13.41
N TYR A 357 24.19 22.06 -13.90
CA TYR A 357 25.63 21.96 -14.15
C TYR A 357 26.13 23.03 -15.13
N TRP A 358 25.36 23.25 -16.20
CA TRP A 358 25.68 24.29 -17.16
C TRP A 358 25.59 25.69 -16.54
N ALA A 359 24.55 25.95 -15.73
CA ALA A 359 24.40 27.22 -15.02
C ALA A 359 25.58 27.49 -14.08
N LEU A 360 25.98 26.54 -13.23
CA LEU A 360 27.16 26.66 -12.35
C LEU A 360 28.44 26.96 -13.14
N SER A 361 28.62 26.28 -14.27
CA SER A 361 29.78 26.50 -15.14
C SER A 361 29.78 27.93 -15.72
N ALA A 362 28.62 28.43 -16.13
CA ALA A 362 28.47 29.80 -16.60
C ALA A 362 28.77 30.83 -15.50
N VAL A 363 28.33 30.61 -14.25
CA VAL A 363 28.67 31.48 -13.11
C VAL A 363 30.18 31.53 -12.88
N GLY A 364 30.85 30.38 -12.91
CA GLY A 364 32.31 30.31 -12.81
C GLY A 364 33.02 31.09 -13.91
N LEU A 365 32.53 31.02 -15.15
CA LEU A 365 33.06 31.80 -16.27
C LEU A 365 32.90 33.31 -16.05
N VAL A 366 31.72 33.75 -15.63
CA VAL A 366 31.46 35.18 -15.36
C VAL A 366 32.36 35.68 -14.22
N LEU A 367 32.54 34.90 -13.16
CA LEU A 367 33.45 35.23 -12.07
C LEU A 367 34.90 35.39 -12.58
N ALA A 368 35.37 34.46 -13.42
CA ALA A 368 36.71 34.52 -14.00
C ALA A 368 36.91 35.77 -14.88
N VAL A 369 35.92 36.10 -15.73
CA VAL A 369 35.94 37.32 -16.55
C VAL A 369 35.96 38.58 -15.68
N GLY A 370 35.09 38.65 -14.66
CA GLY A 370 35.04 39.78 -13.73
C GLY A 370 36.36 39.97 -12.97
N PHE A 371 36.99 38.86 -12.58
CA PHE A 371 38.28 38.87 -11.91
C PHE A 371 39.42 39.39 -12.81
N VAL A 372 39.45 38.95 -14.08
CA VAL A 372 40.41 39.48 -15.08
C VAL A 372 40.19 40.97 -15.31
N LEU A 373 38.93 41.40 -15.46
CA LEU A 373 38.60 42.82 -15.62
C LEU A 373 39.06 43.66 -14.42
N ALA A 374 38.86 43.17 -13.19
CA ALA A 374 39.34 43.86 -11.99
C ALA A 374 40.86 44.07 -12.01
N HIS A 375 41.63 43.08 -12.47
CA HIS A 375 43.08 43.21 -12.63
C HIS A 375 43.44 44.23 -13.72
N VAL A 376 42.77 44.18 -14.87
CA VAL A 376 43.01 45.15 -15.95
C VAL A 376 42.74 46.58 -15.49
N VAL A 377 41.63 46.81 -14.78
CA VAL A 377 41.26 48.12 -14.22
C VAL A 377 42.30 48.58 -13.19
N TYR A 378 42.70 47.69 -12.27
CA TYR A 378 43.74 48.00 -11.28
C TYR A 378 45.05 48.45 -11.96
N PHE A 379 45.54 47.68 -12.94
CA PHE A 379 46.77 48.03 -13.64
C PHE A 379 46.62 49.35 -14.40
N LYS A 380 45.50 49.60 -15.09
CA LYS A 380 45.28 50.87 -15.81
C LYS A 380 45.24 52.09 -14.88
N LEU A 381 44.56 51.99 -13.74
CA LEU A 381 44.40 53.11 -12.80
C LEU A 381 45.63 53.36 -11.93
N THR A 382 46.47 52.34 -11.75
CA THR A 382 47.63 52.38 -10.83
C THR A 382 48.97 52.49 -11.55
N TYR A 383 49.05 52.17 -12.84
CA TYR A 383 50.27 52.28 -13.67
C TYR A 383 50.99 53.65 -13.60
N PRO A 384 50.31 54.81 -13.59
CA PRO A 384 50.99 56.12 -13.51
C PRO A 384 51.81 56.29 -12.23
N ALA A 385 51.33 55.78 -11.09
CA ALA A 385 52.05 55.80 -9.83
C ALA A 385 53.33 54.95 -9.85
N TRP A 386 53.35 53.85 -10.61
CA TRP A 386 54.53 52.98 -10.77
C TRP A 386 55.62 53.61 -11.64
N VAL A 387 55.24 54.37 -12.68
CA VAL A 387 56.20 54.99 -13.61
C VAL A 387 56.81 56.27 -13.03
N ALA A 388 56.08 56.98 -12.17
CA ALA A 388 56.53 58.22 -11.51
C ALA A 388 57.77 58.04 -10.61
N GLU A 389 58.12 56.81 -10.23
CA GLU A 389 59.36 56.50 -9.50
C GLU A 389 60.58 56.25 -10.39
N THR A 390 60.49 56.29 -11.72
CA THR A 390 61.70 56.20 -12.57
C THR A 390 62.50 57.50 -12.48
N PRO A 391 63.70 57.52 -11.87
CA PRO A 391 64.45 58.75 -11.71
C PRO A 391 65.10 59.11 -13.05
N THR A 392 64.56 60.07 -13.78
CA THR A 392 65.30 60.75 -14.86
C THR A 392 66.52 61.44 -14.26
N THR A 393 67.69 60.83 -14.44
CA THR A 393 68.99 61.41 -14.13
C THR A 393 69.35 62.38 -15.26
N THR A 394 69.19 63.67 -15.02
CA THR A 394 69.87 64.72 -15.80
C THR A 394 70.62 65.65 -14.86
N VAL A 395 71.94 65.52 -14.91
CA VAL A 395 72.97 66.28 -14.20
C VAL A 395 73.26 67.58 -14.94
N GLY A 396 73.42 68.71 -14.21
CA GLY A 396 74.22 69.86 -14.68
C GLY A 396 73.60 71.26 -14.50
N ALA A 397 74.00 71.97 -13.45
CA ALA A 397 73.68 73.36 -13.05
C ALA A 397 74.51 74.45 -13.81
N PRO A 398 74.62 75.75 -13.41
CA PRO A 398 73.81 76.67 -12.55
C PRO A 398 73.65 78.14 -13.09
N ALA A 399 72.99 78.99 -12.26
CA ALA A 399 73.03 80.48 -12.13
C ALA A 399 72.18 81.32 -13.11
N SER A 400 71.51 82.44 -12.78
CA SER A 400 71.61 83.45 -11.69
C SER A 400 70.38 84.38 -11.66
N GLY A 401 70.06 85.04 -10.53
CA GLY A 401 69.57 86.43 -10.54
C GLY A 401 68.22 86.77 -9.85
N ALA A 402 68.31 87.15 -8.57
CA ALA A 402 67.61 88.21 -7.82
C ALA A 402 66.18 88.71 -8.21
N SER A 403 65.27 88.80 -7.21
CA SER A 403 64.93 90.07 -6.50
C SER A 403 63.58 90.06 -5.76
N ALA A 404 63.65 90.41 -4.46
CA ALA A 404 62.72 91.20 -3.63
C ALA A 404 61.28 90.71 -3.30
N ALA A 405 61.06 90.50 -1.99
CA ALA A 405 59.79 90.71 -1.26
C ALA A 405 59.65 92.21 -0.85
N PRO A 406 58.53 92.71 -0.28
CA PRO A 406 58.15 92.37 1.12
C PRO A 406 56.65 92.39 1.52
N ALA A 407 56.37 91.65 2.60
CA ALA A 407 55.51 91.89 3.77
C ALA A 407 54.15 92.64 3.71
N ALA A 408 53.11 92.08 4.36
CA ALA A 408 52.50 92.57 5.62
C ALA A 408 51.12 91.92 5.91
N ALA A 409 50.80 91.76 7.20
CA ALA A 409 49.55 91.15 7.73
C ALA A 409 48.58 92.24 8.31
N PRO A 410 47.50 91.90 9.04
CA PRO A 410 46.06 92.21 8.78
C PRO A 410 45.51 93.40 9.62
N PRO A 411 44.20 93.73 9.66
CA PRO A 411 43.29 93.10 10.66
C PRO A 411 41.75 93.10 10.37
N SER A 412 41.05 92.28 11.17
CA SER A 412 39.72 92.45 11.83
C SER A 412 38.47 93.02 11.11
N GLY A 413 37.32 92.37 11.32
CA GLY A 413 36.02 93.07 11.33
C GLY A 413 34.75 92.21 11.30
N ALA A 414 34.05 92.18 12.44
CA ALA A 414 32.59 92.18 12.61
C ALA A 414 31.73 90.90 12.37
N ALA A 415 31.25 90.34 13.49
CA ALA A 415 29.88 89.78 13.67
C ALA A 415 28.85 90.95 13.78
N PRO A 416 27.50 90.79 13.86
CA PRO A 416 26.77 89.71 14.55
C PRO A 416 25.37 89.29 14.01
N ALA A 417 24.76 88.30 14.71
CA ALA A 417 23.31 88.14 15.03
C ALA A 417 22.33 87.86 13.86
N SER A 418 21.28 87.04 13.93
CA SER A 418 20.52 86.35 14.99
C SER A 418 19.55 85.38 14.26
N SER A 419 19.15 84.19 14.73
CA SER A 419 18.13 83.85 15.74
C SER A 419 17.10 82.87 15.16
N GLY A 420 16.69 81.88 15.97
CA GLY A 420 15.55 80.97 15.73
C GLY A 420 15.99 79.50 15.76
N ALA A 421 16.28 78.86 16.90
CA ALA A 421 15.37 78.40 17.96
C ALA A 421 14.20 77.53 17.42
N SER A 422 13.81 76.37 17.96
CA SER A 422 14.29 75.45 19.01
C SER A 422 13.31 74.26 19.07
N MET A 423 13.79 73.09 19.53
CA MET A 423 13.07 72.06 20.33
C MET A 423 11.86 71.34 19.69
N SER A 424 11.64 70.03 19.86
CA SER A 424 11.60 69.21 21.08
C SER A 424 11.59 67.72 20.64
N SER A 425 12.49 66.83 21.08
CA SER A 425 12.44 65.94 22.27
C SER A 425 11.42 64.79 22.24
N LEU A 426 11.84 63.65 22.81
CA LEU A 426 11.15 62.39 23.22
C LEU A 426 11.43 61.22 22.26
N GLY A 427 11.87 60.04 22.71
CA GLY A 427 12.08 59.50 24.05
C GLY A 427 12.63 58.07 23.92
N ALA A 428 13.31 57.61 24.96
CA ALA A 428 14.11 56.39 25.06
C ALA A 428 13.33 55.12 25.46
N SER A 429 13.94 53.92 25.25
CA SER A 429 14.02 52.76 26.18
C SER A 429 14.57 51.51 25.44
N SER A 430 15.82 51.08 25.66
CA SER A 430 16.34 50.06 26.63
C SER A 430 15.91 48.60 26.34
N ALA A 431 16.80 47.70 25.87
CA ALA A 431 17.64 46.74 26.64
C ALA A 431 16.83 45.88 27.67
N THR A 432 16.85 44.54 27.72
CA THR A 432 17.97 43.63 28.10
C THR A 432 17.52 42.14 27.97
N ALA A 433 18.45 41.18 27.80
CA ALA A 433 18.26 39.70 27.92
C ALA A 433 18.37 39.23 29.42
N PRO A 434 18.50 37.93 29.84
CA PRO A 434 18.40 36.59 29.19
C PRO A 434 17.64 35.51 30.06
N GLU A 435 17.78 34.21 29.71
CA GLU A 435 17.79 32.97 30.57
C GLU A 435 16.91 31.76 30.18
N SER A 436 17.45 30.60 30.58
CA SER A 436 17.30 29.19 30.20
C SER A 436 16.19 28.39 30.91
N SER A 437 15.76 27.27 30.32
CA SER A 437 15.62 25.94 30.99
C SER A 437 15.03 24.86 30.06
N SER A 438 15.51 23.61 30.22
CA SER A 438 15.02 22.37 29.58
C SER A 438 14.03 21.60 30.51
N PRO A 439 13.78 20.28 30.37
CA PRO A 439 12.64 19.65 29.71
C PRO A 439 11.74 18.81 30.65
N ALA A 440 10.53 18.39 30.23
CA ALA A 440 9.82 17.27 30.86
C ALA A 440 8.73 16.62 29.97
N SER A 441 8.75 15.30 29.99
CA SER A 441 7.85 14.30 29.40
C SER A 441 6.43 14.30 29.98
N ALA A 442 5.43 13.83 29.22
CA ALA A 442 4.37 12.94 29.73
C ALA A 442 3.49 12.37 28.60
N ALA A 443 3.09 11.12 28.81
CA ALA A 443 2.27 10.25 27.97
C ALA A 443 0.78 10.66 27.91
N GLY A 444 0.06 10.14 26.90
CA GLY A 444 -1.40 10.20 26.85
C GLY A 444 -2.01 9.65 25.56
N VAL A 445 -2.28 8.33 25.55
CA VAL A 445 -3.30 7.65 24.72
C VAL A 445 -4.66 7.85 25.44
N PRO A 446 -5.80 8.15 24.77
CA PRO A 446 -6.61 7.08 24.16
C PRO A 446 -7.53 7.41 22.96
N SER A 447 -7.97 6.30 22.34
CA SER A 447 -9.30 6.02 21.76
C SER A 447 -9.70 6.51 20.36
N SER A 448 -9.85 5.51 19.48
CA SER A 448 -10.99 5.24 18.57
C SER A 448 -11.82 6.39 17.99
N ALA A 449 -11.87 6.50 16.66
CA ALA A 449 -13.11 6.77 15.93
C ALA A 449 -13.01 6.37 14.45
N ASN A 450 -14.10 5.77 13.99
CA ASN A 450 -14.48 5.42 12.62
C ASN A 450 -14.08 6.43 11.53
N GLY A 451 -13.75 5.89 10.34
CA GLY A 451 -13.64 6.66 9.11
C GLY A 451 -13.68 5.76 7.89
N THR A 452 -14.89 5.32 7.52
CA THR A 452 -15.25 4.69 6.25
C THR A 452 -14.83 5.59 5.08
N SER A 453 -14.06 5.07 4.12
CA SER A 453 -13.99 5.67 2.78
C SER A 453 -13.95 4.59 1.70
N ALA A 454 -15.01 4.62 0.90
CA ALA A 454 -15.21 3.81 -0.28
C ALA A 454 -14.22 4.21 -1.38
N SER A 455 -13.51 3.24 -1.95
CA SER A 455 -12.74 3.42 -3.18
C SER A 455 -13.44 2.69 -4.31
N ALA A 456 -14.18 3.48 -5.11
CA ALA A 456 -14.83 3.03 -6.33
C ALA A 456 -13.81 3.01 -7.49
N ARG A 457 -13.66 1.84 -8.11
CA ARG A 457 -12.91 1.62 -9.35
C ARG A 457 -13.60 2.31 -10.54
N GLY A 458 -12.84 3.11 -11.28
CA GLY A 458 -13.21 3.60 -12.62
C GLY A 458 -12.78 2.62 -13.71
N ALA A 459 -13.74 2.21 -14.53
CA ALA A 459 -13.63 1.25 -15.62
C ALA A 459 -12.91 1.82 -16.85
N VAL A 460 -12.10 0.97 -17.49
CA VAL A 460 -11.51 1.18 -18.82
C VAL A 460 -12.54 0.77 -19.88
N ALA A 461 -12.94 1.71 -20.72
CA ALA A 461 -13.86 1.48 -21.83
C ALA A 461 -13.11 0.88 -23.03
N ALA A 462 -13.51 -0.33 -23.44
CA ALA A 462 -13.15 -0.93 -24.71
C ALA A 462 -14.05 -0.36 -25.82
N SER A 463 -13.41 0.16 -26.87
CA SER A 463 -14.05 0.56 -28.12
C SER A 463 -14.04 -0.62 -29.09
N ALA A 464 -15.21 -1.00 -29.60
CA ALA A 464 -15.32 -1.89 -30.75
C ALA A 464 -16.59 -1.59 -31.56
N SER A 465 -16.35 -1.14 -32.79
CA SER A 465 -16.96 -1.60 -34.03
C SER A 465 -18.48 -1.74 -34.08
N LYS A 466 -19.13 -0.83 -34.82
CA LYS A 466 -20.43 -1.10 -35.45
C LYS A 466 -20.36 -0.70 -36.92
N ALA A 467 -20.33 -1.72 -37.78
CA ALA A 467 -20.57 -1.59 -39.20
C ALA A 467 -21.95 -2.16 -39.55
N SER A 468 -22.61 -1.46 -40.47
CA SER A 468 -23.54 -1.96 -41.50
C SER A 468 -25.04 -2.13 -41.20
N SER A 469 -25.81 -1.54 -42.13
CA SER A 469 -27.20 -1.83 -42.57
C SER A 469 -28.30 -1.21 -41.70
N THR A 470 -29.17 -0.33 -42.18
CA THR A 470 -29.97 -0.38 -43.42
C THR A 470 -30.39 1.04 -43.86
N ALA A 471 -30.34 1.30 -45.18
CA ALA A 471 -30.92 2.47 -45.82
C ALA A 471 -32.24 2.11 -46.52
N SER A 472 -33.23 3.01 -46.44
CA SER A 472 -34.20 3.45 -47.46
C SER A 472 -35.50 3.96 -46.80
N PRO A 473 -36.25 4.89 -47.41
CA PRO A 473 -35.92 5.85 -48.48
C PRO A 473 -35.61 7.27 -47.97
#